data_AF-A0NQC8-F1
#
_entry.id   AF-A0NQC8-F1
#
_cell.length_a   1.000
_cell.length_b   1.000
_cell.length_c   1.000
_cell.angle_alpha   90.00
_cell.angle_beta   90.00
_cell.angle_gamma   90.00
#
_symmetry.space_group_name_H-M   'P 1'
#
loop_
_entity.id
_entity.type
_entity.pdbx_description
1 polymer ?
#
loop_
_entity_poly.entity_id
_entity_poly.type
_entity_poly.pdbx_seq_one_letter_code
_entity_poly.pdbx_strand_id
1 'polypeptide(L)'
;MKKGLSDAVHLREEIVSGLSSFRSFELFESEYFGDENMPRPTLMEGHELGSYMLRFRHDERSGKVVVQFEDRGNGQIVFNEIIDLQFWDGLVPAASQIVSRIHNHATSRLRNPAKTSVFARWCQAEALLWDFTPQSDEKAMRLLDDLERTNRSFSMTYAGKASIIMKQELHFPLLDKPFAGEENNLLNLAEKSIRLDPWQAVNQRVYGWALILSNMPEEARRAFHNAGRLSSADPANLMSVAEGLAFSGDINEARVTAERAFSLFAFVPRVFYEYLANIFFAAEDYDSAIKQIERGAGVGISGLTTRVAALVCSGREEEAIQTLQRFGENRAALLRNSPALAQDPQSWRKKINFFQNEKVRNDFDKGAALVQRFLFDGTGSV
;
A
#
# COMPACT_ATOMS: atom_id res chain seq x y z
N MET A 1 4.78 -15.41 -35.99
CA MET A 1 5.06 -16.01 -34.67
C MET A 1 3.86 -16.82 -34.22
N LYS A 2 4.05 -18.05 -33.71
CA LYS A 2 2.97 -18.81 -33.07
C LYS A 2 2.51 -18.04 -31.82
N LYS A 3 1.21 -17.89 -31.60
CA LYS A 3 0.60 -17.09 -30.52
C LYS A 3 1.29 -17.30 -29.14
N GLY A 4 1.56 -18.55 -28.76
CA GLY A 4 2.22 -18.88 -27.48
C GLY A 4 3.62 -18.31 -27.29
N LEU A 5 4.43 -18.19 -28.35
CA LEU A 5 5.76 -17.57 -28.24
C LEU A 5 5.65 -16.05 -28.02
N SER A 6 4.65 -15.40 -28.63
CA SER A 6 4.38 -13.97 -28.39
C SER A 6 3.96 -13.71 -26.95
N ASP A 7 3.07 -14.56 -26.43
CA ASP A 7 2.59 -14.45 -25.05
C ASP A 7 3.74 -14.72 -24.05
N ALA A 8 4.64 -15.67 -24.35
CA ALA A 8 5.83 -15.93 -23.52
C ALA A 8 6.80 -14.72 -23.47
N VAL A 9 7.01 -14.05 -24.60
CA VAL A 9 7.85 -12.84 -24.66
C VAL A 9 7.20 -11.69 -23.89
N HIS A 10 5.90 -11.45 -24.06
CA HIS A 10 5.20 -10.40 -23.32
C HIS A 10 5.20 -10.67 -21.80
N LEU A 11 5.00 -11.93 -21.40
CA LEU A 11 5.03 -12.33 -19.98
C LEU A 11 6.40 -12.04 -19.36
N ARG A 12 7.48 -12.31 -20.09
CA ARG A 12 8.84 -11.97 -19.68
C ARG A 12 9.01 -10.46 -19.48
N GLU A 13 8.62 -9.65 -20.45
CA GLU A 13 8.74 -8.18 -20.36
C GLU A 13 8.00 -7.63 -19.14
N GLU A 14 6.77 -8.09 -18.90
CA GLU A 14 5.98 -7.68 -17.74
C GLU A 14 6.65 -8.09 -16.41
N ILE A 15 7.22 -9.29 -16.33
CA ILE A 15 7.92 -9.75 -15.11
C ILE A 15 9.22 -8.95 -14.91
N VAL A 16 10.02 -8.75 -15.95
CA VAL A 16 11.28 -8.00 -15.88
C VAL A 16 11.01 -6.55 -15.48
N SER A 17 10.05 -5.89 -16.14
CA SER A 17 9.64 -4.53 -15.82
C SER A 17 9.11 -4.43 -14.38
N GLY A 18 8.24 -5.36 -13.98
CA GLY A 18 7.64 -5.38 -12.64
C GLY A 18 8.66 -5.61 -11.52
N LEU A 19 9.63 -6.51 -11.70
CA LEU A 19 10.71 -6.70 -10.71
C LEU A 19 11.64 -5.49 -10.65
N SER A 20 11.95 -4.90 -11.82
CA SER A 20 12.81 -3.71 -11.91
C SER A 20 12.19 -2.49 -11.23
N SER A 21 10.85 -2.36 -11.22
CA SER A 21 10.19 -1.24 -10.54
C SER A 21 10.39 -1.22 -9.02
N PHE A 22 10.66 -2.36 -8.38
CA PHE A 22 10.91 -2.41 -6.94
C PHE A 22 12.30 -1.94 -6.53
N ARG A 23 13.27 -1.95 -7.46
CA ARG A 23 14.67 -1.53 -7.22
C ARG A 23 15.27 -2.12 -5.92
N SER A 24 14.89 -3.36 -5.60
CA SER A 24 15.15 -4.02 -4.31
C SER A 24 16.32 -5.01 -4.33
N PHE A 25 16.86 -5.30 -5.51
CA PHE A 25 17.98 -6.21 -5.74
C PHE A 25 18.56 -5.97 -7.14
N GLU A 26 19.75 -6.51 -7.39
CA GLU A 26 20.35 -6.49 -8.72
C GLU A 26 19.75 -7.64 -9.55
N LEU A 27 19.01 -7.28 -10.59
CA LEU A 27 18.38 -8.21 -11.51
C LEU A 27 19.19 -8.32 -12.80
N PHE A 28 19.62 -9.54 -13.12
CA PHE A 28 20.23 -9.88 -14.39
C PHE A 28 19.28 -10.79 -15.17
N GLU A 29 19.13 -10.53 -16.46
CA GLU A 29 18.38 -11.39 -17.36
C GLU A 29 19.36 -12.32 -18.09
N SER A 30 19.04 -13.62 -18.12
CA SER A 30 19.70 -14.50 -19.09
C SER A 30 18.94 -14.40 -20.39
N GLU A 31 19.54 -13.80 -21.41
CA GLU A 31 19.08 -13.98 -22.79
C GLU A 31 19.04 -15.49 -23.11
N TYR A 32 18.19 -15.88 -24.07
CA TYR A 32 18.04 -17.22 -24.67
C TYR A 32 16.85 -18.08 -24.22
N PHE A 33 15.82 -18.05 -25.08
CA PHE A 33 14.93 -19.17 -25.34
C PHE A 33 15.66 -20.18 -26.24
N GLY A 34 16.32 -21.20 -25.68
CA GLY A 34 16.88 -22.34 -26.44
C GLY A 34 18.30 -22.76 -26.04
N ASP A 35 18.51 -24.07 -25.87
CA ASP A 35 19.77 -24.69 -25.42
C ASP A 35 20.89 -24.68 -26.48
N GLU A 36 22.12 -24.41 -26.01
CA GLU A 36 23.34 -25.27 -26.15
C GLU A 36 24.63 -24.51 -25.80
N ASN A 37 24.61 -23.17 -25.80
CA ASN A 37 25.76 -22.34 -25.41
C ASN A 37 25.40 -21.41 -24.24
N MET A 38 25.13 -22.01 -23.09
CA MET A 38 24.91 -21.26 -21.85
C MET A 38 26.24 -20.68 -21.35
N PRO A 39 26.41 -19.35 -21.24
CA PRO A 39 27.50 -18.82 -20.42
C PRO A 39 27.32 -19.37 -19.00
N ARG A 40 28.38 -19.99 -18.47
CA ARG A 40 28.37 -20.52 -17.10
C ARG A 40 27.93 -19.39 -16.16
N PRO A 41 27.11 -19.69 -15.13
CA PRO A 41 26.78 -18.73 -14.09
C PRO A 41 28.09 -18.09 -13.63
N THR A 42 28.29 -16.82 -13.97
CA THR A 42 29.44 -16.10 -13.46
C THR A 42 29.06 -15.79 -12.02
N LEU A 43 29.59 -16.59 -11.09
CA LEU A 43 29.51 -16.30 -9.67
C LEU A 43 30.05 -14.89 -9.48
N MET A 44 29.18 -13.99 -9.07
CA MET A 44 29.56 -12.64 -8.67
C MET A 44 29.47 -12.60 -7.16
N GLU A 45 30.42 -11.92 -6.52
CA GLU A 45 30.28 -11.58 -5.10
C GLU A 45 28.97 -10.80 -4.95
N GLY A 46 28.02 -11.40 -4.24
CA GLY A 46 26.69 -10.82 -4.09
C GLY A 46 26.80 -9.49 -3.35
N HIS A 47 26.24 -8.44 -3.93
CA HIS A 47 25.95 -7.21 -3.18
C HIS A 47 24.99 -7.52 -2.02
N GLU A 48 24.95 -6.69 -0.97
CA GLU A 48 24.10 -6.94 0.21
C GLU A 48 22.59 -7.08 -0.09
N LEU A 49 22.14 -6.62 -1.26
CA LEU A 49 20.77 -6.75 -1.76
C LEU A 49 20.46 -8.13 -2.37
N GLY A 50 21.50 -8.93 -2.62
CA GLY A 50 21.43 -10.12 -3.44
C GLY A 50 21.60 -9.79 -4.93
N SER A 51 22.28 -10.68 -5.64
CA SER A 51 22.47 -10.62 -7.09
C SER A 51 21.76 -11.83 -7.69
N TYR A 52 20.76 -11.59 -8.52
CA TYR A 52 19.89 -12.66 -9.02
C TYR A 52 19.85 -12.72 -10.53
N MET A 53 19.79 -13.94 -11.05
CA MET A 53 19.59 -14.22 -12.47
C MET A 53 18.15 -14.70 -12.68
N LEU A 54 17.45 -14.04 -13.60
CA LEU A 54 16.11 -14.44 -14.02
C LEU A 54 16.21 -15.16 -15.37
N ARG A 55 15.69 -16.39 -15.41
CA ARG A 55 15.71 -17.25 -16.60
C ARG A 55 14.29 -17.60 -17.02
N PHE A 56 14.09 -17.63 -18.33
CA PHE A 56 12.83 -18.02 -18.96
C PHE A 56 13.07 -19.18 -19.92
N ARG A 57 12.24 -20.20 -19.88
CA ARG A 57 12.23 -21.27 -20.88
C ARG A 57 10.82 -21.48 -21.39
N HIS A 58 10.63 -21.47 -22.69
CA HIS A 58 9.34 -21.76 -23.32
C HIS A 58 9.39 -23.16 -23.93
N ASP A 59 8.47 -24.02 -23.52
CA ASP A 59 8.28 -25.33 -24.15
C ASP A 59 7.29 -25.18 -25.31
N GLU A 60 7.78 -25.23 -26.55
CA GLU A 60 6.95 -25.10 -27.75
C GLU A 60 5.87 -26.18 -27.88
N ARG A 61 6.07 -27.35 -27.29
CA ARG A 61 5.13 -28.47 -27.39
C ARG A 61 3.96 -28.31 -26.43
N SER A 62 4.23 -27.88 -25.20
CA SER A 62 3.18 -27.67 -24.19
C SER A 62 2.65 -26.24 -24.15
N GLY A 63 3.34 -25.28 -24.78
CA GLY A 63 3.04 -23.84 -24.71
C GLY A 63 3.32 -23.23 -23.33
N LYS A 64 3.99 -23.98 -22.44
CA LYS A 64 4.26 -23.56 -21.06
C LYS A 64 5.51 -22.72 -20.97
N VAL A 65 5.53 -21.78 -20.02
CA VAL A 65 6.67 -20.93 -19.72
C VAL A 65 7.20 -21.29 -18.34
N VAL A 66 8.48 -21.63 -18.25
CA VAL A 66 9.19 -21.84 -16.99
C VAL A 66 9.92 -20.56 -16.62
N VAL A 67 9.71 -20.07 -15.41
CA VAL A 67 10.42 -18.92 -14.84
C VAL A 67 11.28 -19.41 -13.69
N GLN A 68 12.57 -19.09 -13.72
CA GLN A 68 13.52 -19.43 -12.66
C GLN A 68 14.24 -18.19 -12.15
N PHE A 69 14.34 -18.08 -10.84
CA PHE A 69 15.11 -17.04 -10.15
C PHE A 69 16.27 -17.73 -9.41
N GLU A 70 17.49 -17.40 -9.78
CA GLU A 70 18.73 -18.03 -9.31
C GLU A 70 19.56 -17.01 -8.53
N ASP A 71 19.99 -17.39 -7.33
CA ASP A 71 20.93 -16.60 -6.52
C ASP A 71 22.34 -16.77 -7.09
N ARG A 72 22.92 -15.71 -7.64
CA ARG A 72 24.22 -15.75 -8.32
C ARG A 72 25.39 -15.90 -7.36
N GLY A 73 25.18 -15.69 -6.06
CA GLY A 73 26.23 -15.85 -5.05
C GLY A 73 26.56 -17.32 -4.79
N ASN A 74 25.60 -18.23 -4.99
CA ASN A 74 25.77 -19.65 -4.71
C ASN A 74 25.22 -20.60 -5.79
N GLY A 75 24.60 -20.08 -6.86
CA GLY A 75 24.00 -20.85 -7.95
C GLY A 75 22.69 -21.55 -7.59
N GLN A 76 22.09 -21.24 -6.44
CA GLN A 76 20.86 -21.88 -5.99
C GLN A 76 19.66 -21.32 -6.74
N ILE A 77 18.82 -22.19 -7.31
CA ILE A 77 17.48 -21.81 -7.78
C ILE A 77 16.60 -21.58 -6.55
N VAL A 78 16.25 -20.32 -6.31
CA VAL A 78 15.46 -19.91 -5.14
C VAL A 78 13.97 -19.78 -5.45
N PHE A 79 13.61 -19.71 -6.73
CA PHE A 79 12.22 -19.77 -7.20
C PHE A 79 12.17 -20.45 -8.57
N ASN A 80 11.17 -21.32 -8.76
CA ASN A 80 10.91 -22.00 -10.03
C ASN A 80 9.40 -22.19 -10.19
N GLU A 81 8.85 -21.69 -11.28
CA GLU A 81 7.42 -21.83 -11.58
C GLU A 81 7.20 -22.20 -13.04
N ILE A 82 6.22 -23.08 -13.29
CA ILE A 82 5.79 -23.48 -14.62
C ILE A 82 4.41 -22.87 -14.84
N ILE A 83 4.32 -22.03 -15.86
CA ILE A 83 3.17 -21.19 -16.16
C ILE A 83 2.48 -21.76 -17.38
N ASP A 84 1.20 -22.02 -17.20
CA ASP A 84 0.31 -22.42 -18.27
C ASP A 84 -0.79 -21.36 -18.35
N LEU A 85 -0.64 -20.43 -19.29
CA LEU A 85 -1.48 -19.23 -19.42
C LEU A 85 -2.97 -19.52 -19.60
N GLN A 86 -3.35 -20.76 -19.94
CA GLN A 86 -4.76 -21.16 -20.03
C GLN A 86 -5.50 -21.13 -18.69
N PHE A 87 -4.77 -21.21 -17.57
CA PHE A 87 -5.34 -21.19 -16.22
C PHE A 87 -5.28 -19.81 -15.56
N TRP A 88 -4.92 -18.78 -16.30
CA TRP A 88 -4.79 -17.42 -15.80
C TRP A 88 -5.84 -16.50 -16.45
N ASP A 89 -6.32 -15.53 -15.68
CA ASP A 89 -7.26 -14.50 -16.14
C ASP A 89 -6.58 -13.42 -17.02
N GLY A 90 -5.50 -13.80 -17.71
CA GLY A 90 -4.69 -12.94 -18.56
C GLY A 90 -3.21 -12.89 -18.16
N LEU A 91 -2.42 -12.36 -19.09
CA LEU A 91 -0.96 -12.29 -18.97
C LEU A 91 -0.50 -11.34 -17.88
N VAL A 92 -1.14 -10.18 -17.76
CA VAL A 92 -0.76 -9.13 -16.81
C VAL A 92 -1.01 -9.55 -15.35
N PRO A 93 -2.17 -10.12 -14.97
CA PRO A 93 -2.36 -10.74 -13.66
C PRO A 93 -1.33 -11.84 -13.37
N ALA A 94 -1.04 -12.70 -14.35
CA ALA A 94 -0.04 -13.75 -14.20
C ALA A 94 1.35 -13.18 -13.87
N ALA A 95 1.80 -12.21 -14.66
CA ALA A 95 3.07 -11.52 -14.43
C ALA A 95 3.13 -10.88 -13.04
N SER A 96 2.12 -10.09 -12.66
CA SER A 96 2.10 -9.37 -11.37
C SER A 96 2.14 -10.30 -10.16
N GLN A 97 1.45 -11.45 -10.23
CA GLN A 97 1.48 -12.43 -9.14
C GLN A 97 2.85 -13.12 -9.03
N ILE A 98 3.49 -13.42 -10.15
CA ILE A 98 4.87 -13.98 -10.17
C ILE A 98 5.86 -12.96 -9.64
N VAL A 99 5.77 -11.70 -10.09
CA VAL A 99 6.57 -10.58 -9.62
C VAL A 99 6.42 -10.45 -8.10
N SER A 100 5.19 -10.46 -7.58
CA SER A 100 4.92 -10.39 -6.15
C SER A 100 5.55 -11.56 -5.38
N ARG A 101 5.47 -12.79 -5.89
CA ARG A 101 6.09 -13.97 -5.25
C ARG A 101 7.62 -13.87 -5.20
N ILE A 102 8.26 -13.49 -6.31
CA ILE A 102 9.72 -13.32 -6.39
C ILE A 102 10.18 -12.17 -5.48
N HIS A 103 9.51 -11.02 -5.55
CA HIS A 103 9.83 -9.87 -4.70
C HIS A 103 9.71 -10.21 -3.21
N ASN A 104 8.62 -10.86 -2.80
CA ASN A 104 8.42 -11.31 -1.42
C ASN A 104 9.49 -12.33 -0.98
N HIS A 105 9.92 -13.22 -1.86
CA HIS A 105 11.03 -14.13 -1.55
C HIS A 105 12.31 -13.35 -1.26
N ALA A 106 12.68 -12.40 -2.13
CA ALA A 106 13.89 -11.60 -1.97
C ALA A 106 13.87 -10.75 -0.70
N THR A 107 12.76 -10.05 -0.42
CA THR A 107 12.66 -9.13 0.72
C THR A 107 12.43 -9.84 2.05
N SER A 108 11.73 -10.98 2.08
CA SER A 108 11.49 -11.73 3.33
C SER A 108 12.77 -12.21 4.00
N ARG A 109 13.78 -12.63 3.21
CA ARG A 109 15.11 -13.02 3.73
C ARG A 109 15.84 -11.85 4.39
N LEU A 110 15.63 -10.63 3.91
CA LEU A 110 16.24 -9.41 4.44
C LEU A 110 15.58 -8.92 5.74
N ARG A 111 14.38 -9.41 6.06
CA ARG A 111 13.71 -9.13 7.34
C ARG A 111 14.36 -9.85 8.53
N ASN A 112 15.31 -10.76 8.31
CA ASN A 112 16.06 -11.40 9.38
C ASN A 112 16.89 -10.35 10.16
N PRO A 113 16.75 -10.22 11.49
CA PRO A 113 17.50 -9.24 12.30
C PRO A 113 19.02 -9.34 12.21
N ALA A 114 19.56 -10.49 11.81
CA ALA A 114 21.00 -10.67 11.59
C ALA A 114 21.50 -9.93 10.33
N LYS A 115 20.61 -9.52 9.43
CA LYS A 115 20.95 -8.73 8.24
C LYS A 115 20.94 -7.24 8.61
N THR A 116 22.08 -6.59 8.45
CA THR A 116 22.32 -5.22 8.94
C THR A 116 22.51 -4.18 7.84
N SER A 117 22.45 -4.58 6.56
CA SER A 117 22.54 -3.66 5.43
C SER A 117 21.44 -2.60 5.49
N VAL A 118 21.69 -1.44 4.87
CA VAL A 118 20.74 -0.30 4.84
C VAL A 118 19.37 -0.76 4.36
N PHE A 119 19.33 -1.50 3.26
CA PHE A 119 18.07 -1.98 2.68
C PHE A 119 17.44 -3.12 3.50
N ALA A 120 18.23 -3.99 4.16
CA ALA A 120 17.67 -5.00 5.05
C ALA A 120 16.98 -4.37 6.27
N ARG A 121 17.61 -3.35 6.87
CA ARG A 121 17.01 -2.55 7.95
C ARG A 121 15.74 -1.85 7.48
N TRP A 122 15.70 -1.36 6.24
CA TRP A 122 14.48 -0.86 5.63
C TRP A 122 13.39 -1.94 5.52
N CYS A 123 13.69 -3.12 4.96
CA CYS A 123 12.71 -4.21 4.88
C CYS A 123 12.17 -4.64 6.27
N GLN A 124 13.00 -4.56 7.31
CA GLN A 124 12.58 -4.79 8.69
C GLN A 124 11.61 -3.71 9.19
N ALA A 125 11.89 -2.43 8.91
CA ALA A 125 11.00 -1.32 9.25
C ALA A 125 9.68 -1.39 8.45
N GLU A 126 9.77 -1.61 7.14
CA GLU A 126 8.61 -1.72 6.24
C GLU A 126 7.66 -2.84 6.67
N ALA A 127 8.18 -4.00 7.07
CA ALA A 127 7.35 -5.10 7.55
C ALA A 127 6.48 -4.69 8.76
N LEU A 128 7.02 -3.87 9.66
CA LEU A 128 6.31 -3.35 10.83
C LEU A 128 5.25 -2.29 10.45
N LEU A 129 5.43 -1.57 9.34
CA LEU A 129 4.44 -0.58 8.88
C LEU A 129 3.08 -1.23 8.58
N TRP A 130 3.10 -2.48 8.11
CA TRP A 130 1.92 -3.26 7.76
C TRP A 130 1.19 -3.92 8.94
N ASP A 131 1.70 -3.81 10.16
CA ASP A 131 1.04 -4.38 11.34
C ASP A 131 -0.10 -3.50 11.89
N PHE A 132 -0.09 -2.20 11.56
CA PHE A 132 -1.07 -1.22 12.07
C PHE A 132 -1.26 -1.29 13.61
N THR A 133 -0.15 -1.27 14.36
CA THR A 133 -0.18 -1.13 15.82
C THR A 133 0.79 -0.03 16.29
N PRO A 134 0.49 0.68 17.39
CA PRO A 134 1.41 1.67 17.95
C PRO A 134 2.78 1.10 18.32
N GLN A 135 2.83 -0.14 18.81
CA GLN A 135 4.09 -0.80 19.20
C GLN A 135 4.96 -1.12 17.97
N SER A 136 4.36 -1.56 16.86
CA SER A 136 5.07 -1.75 15.60
C SER A 136 5.57 -0.42 15.04
N ASP A 137 4.80 0.67 15.21
CA ASP A 137 5.21 2.02 14.79
C ASP A 137 6.41 2.55 15.57
N GLU A 138 6.42 2.42 16.89
CA GLU A 138 7.59 2.78 17.70
C GLU A 138 8.83 2.00 17.30
N LYS A 139 8.69 0.70 17.07
CA LYS A 139 9.81 -0.14 16.66
C LYS A 139 10.31 0.22 15.26
N ALA A 140 9.41 0.50 14.33
CA ALA A 140 9.75 0.96 12.99
C ALA A 140 10.46 2.32 13.03
N MET A 141 9.95 3.27 13.81
CA MET A 141 10.55 4.60 13.96
C MET A 141 11.99 4.51 14.47
N ARG A 142 12.25 3.69 15.49
CA ARG A 142 13.62 3.49 16.01
C ARG A 142 14.59 2.95 14.94
N LEU A 143 14.15 1.99 14.12
CA LEU A 143 14.96 1.47 13.01
C LEU A 143 15.26 2.56 11.97
N LEU A 144 14.27 3.41 11.67
CA LEU A 144 14.40 4.50 10.71
C LEU A 144 15.28 5.63 11.24
N ASP A 145 15.24 5.94 12.54
CA ASP A 145 16.14 6.92 13.17
C ASP A 145 17.59 6.45 13.14
N ASP A 146 17.83 5.16 13.40
CA ASP A 146 19.16 4.56 13.26
C ASP A 146 19.66 4.60 11.81
N LEU A 147 18.78 4.34 10.85
CA LEU A 147 19.08 4.48 9.42
C LEU A 147 19.38 5.93 9.05
N GLU A 148 18.60 6.89 9.52
CA GLU A 148 18.83 8.31 9.27
C GLU A 148 20.20 8.75 9.81
N ARG A 149 20.56 8.32 11.03
CA ARG A 149 21.84 8.69 11.66
C ARG A 149 23.05 8.21 10.86
N THR A 150 22.94 7.04 10.24
CA THR A 150 24.04 6.37 9.54
C THR A 150 24.03 6.60 8.02
N ASN A 151 22.86 6.85 7.41
CA ASN A 151 22.64 6.85 5.98
C ASN A 151 21.65 7.96 5.56
N ARG A 152 22.05 9.22 5.73
CA ARG A 152 21.21 10.41 5.47
C ARG A 152 20.74 10.58 4.01
N SER A 153 21.40 9.93 3.05
CA SER A 153 21.02 9.97 1.63
C SER A 153 20.00 8.91 1.25
N PHE A 154 19.69 7.96 2.14
CA PHE A 154 18.77 6.88 1.85
C PHE A 154 17.32 7.36 1.93
N SER A 155 16.72 7.60 0.76
CA SER A 155 15.44 8.28 0.60
C SER A 155 14.27 7.61 1.33
N MET A 156 14.23 6.27 1.31
CA MET A 156 13.12 5.48 1.87
C MET A 156 13.02 5.62 3.40
N THR A 157 14.10 5.97 4.10
CA THR A 157 14.03 6.31 5.53
C THR A 157 12.98 7.39 5.79
N TYR A 158 13.03 8.46 5.00
CA TYR A 158 12.15 9.61 5.16
C TYR A 158 10.71 9.30 4.75
N ALA A 159 10.52 8.51 3.69
CA ALA A 159 9.20 8.01 3.31
C ALA A 159 8.60 7.07 4.37
N GLY A 160 9.42 6.24 5.01
CA GLY A 160 9.00 5.40 6.14
C GLY A 160 8.55 6.23 7.35
N LYS A 161 9.34 7.22 7.76
CA LYS A 161 9.00 8.10 8.90
C LYS A 161 7.69 8.84 8.60
N ALA A 162 7.56 9.43 7.42
CA ALA A 162 6.33 10.06 6.95
C ALA A 162 5.14 9.08 6.92
N SER A 163 5.33 7.83 6.51
CA SER A 163 4.28 6.80 6.52
C SER A 163 3.77 6.49 7.92
N ILE A 164 4.65 6.43 8.92
CA ILE A 164 4.26 6.22 10.33
C ILE A 164 3.39 7.38 10.81
N ILE A 165 3.84 8.61 10.60
CA ILE A 165 3.12 9.82 11.02
C ILE A 165 1.76 9.88 10.32
N MET A 166 1.73 9.70 9.01
CA MET A 166 0.51 9.62 8.22
C MET A 166 -0.44 8.54 8.75
N LYS A 167 0.05 7.33 9.03
CA LYS A 167 -0.77 6.24 9.57
C LYS A 167 -1.38 6.63 10.92
N GLN A 168 -0.63 7.31 11.78
CA GLN A 168 -1.16 7.82 13.04
C GLN A 168 -2.26 8.85 12.83
N GLU A 169 -2.10 9.80 11.90
CA GLU A 169 -3.15 10.78 11.58
C GLU A 169 -4.42 10.14 11.01
N LEU A 170 -4.28 9.14 10.12
CA LEU A 170 -5.40 8.51 9.41
C LEU A 170 -6.13 7.46 10.24
N HIS A 171 -5.39 6.54 10.87
CA HIS A 171 -5.96 5.34 11.49
C HIS A 171 -6.03 5.41 13.01
N PHE A 172 -5.20 6.25 13.63
CA PHE A 172 -5.18 6.48 15.07
C PHE A 172 -5.46 7.93 15.44
N PRO A 173 -6.49 8.59 14.87
CA PRO A 173 -6.73 10.01 15.07
C PRO A 173 -7.03 10.36 16.53
N LEU A 174 -7.30 9.35 17.36
CA LEU A 174 -7.51 9.48 18.79
C LEU A 174 -6.24 9.31 19.63
N LEU A 175 -5.25 8.52 19.21
CA LEU A 175 -4.11 8.23 20.08
C LEU A 175 -3.20 9.46 20.25
N ASP A 176 -2.47 9.50 21.37
CA ASP A 176 -1.38 10.45 21.56
C ASP A 176 -0.40 10.35 20.39
N LYS A 177 0.23 11.49 20.06
CA LYS A 177 1.17 11.60 18.95
C LYS A 177 2.60 11.52 19.48
N PRO A 178 3.18 10.33 19.66
CA PRO A 178 4.50 10.17 20.26
C PRO A 178 5.63 10.79 19.43
N PHE A 179 5.38 11.06 18.14
CA PHE A 179 6.36 11.59 17.20
C PHE A 179 6.10 13.05 16.81
N ALA A 180 5.25 13.78 17.56
CA ALA A 180 4.99 15.19 17.30
C ALA A 180 6.26 16.03 17.49
N GLY A 181 6.62 16.84 16.49
CA GLY A 181 7.79 17.72 16.52
C GLY A 181 8.15 18.27 15.14
N GLU A 182 8.93 19.35 15.07
CA GLU A 182 9.35 19.97 13.80
C GLU A 182 10.17 19.01 12.93
N GLU A 183 11.04 18.22 13.55
CA GLU A 183 11.88 17.20 12.90
C GLU A 183 11.06 16.09 12.20
N ASN A 184 9.85 15.85 12.68
CA ASN A 184 8.91 14.87 12.17
C ASN A 184 7.74 15.55 11.44
N ASN A 185 7.98 16.73 10.86
CA ASN A 185 7.00 17.35 9.99
C ASN A 185 6.77 16.46 8.74
N LEU A 186 5.52 16.01 8.58
CA LEU A 186 5.11 15.05 7.55
C LEU A 186 5.51 15.50 6.14
N LEU A 187 5.20 16.74 5.77
CA LEU A 187 5.47 17.25 4.43
C LEU A 187 6.97 17.38 4.19
N ASN A 188 7.72 17.92 5.15
CA ASN A 188 9.19 18.05 5.05
C ASN A 188 9.89 16.70 4.85
N LEU A 189 9.47 15.67 5.59
CA LEU A 189 9.99 14.31 5.43
C LEU A 189 9.67 13.75 4.04
N ALA A 190 8.43 13.90 3.58
CA ALA A 190 8.00 13.41 2.28
C ALA A 190 8.73 14.11 1.13
N GLU A 191 8.85 15.44 1.16
CA GLU A 191 9.62 16.21 0.18
C GLU A 191 11.09 15.82 0.15
N LYS A 192 11.69 15.58 1.33
CA LYS A 192 13.07 15.12 1.42
C LYS A 192 13.25 13.75 0.77
N SER A 193 12.31 12.83 0.95
CA SER A 193 12.35 11.51 0.32
C SER A 193 12.36 11.61 -1.22
N ILE A 194 11.50 12.46 -1.79
CA ILE A 194 11.43 12.72 -3.23
C ILE A 194 12.70 13.37 -3.76
N ARG A 195 13.23 14.37 -3.04
CA ARG A 195 14.47 15.06 -3.44
C ARG A 195 15.66 14.11 -3.51
N LEU A 196 15.70 13.12 -2.60
CA LEU A 196 16.77 12.12 -2.55
C LEU A 196 16.62 11.05 -3.63
N ASP A 197 15.39 10.58 -3.90
CA ASP A 197 15.13 9.64 -5.00
C ASP A 197 13.69 9.79 -5.53
N PRO A 198 13.49 10.50 -6.66
CA PRO A 198 12.17 10.71 -7.25
C PRO A 198 11.66 9.50 -8.03
N TRP A 199 12.50 8.48 -8.25
CA TRP A 199 12.19 7.29 -9.05
C TRP A 199 11.75 6.11 -8.18
N GLN A 200 11.60 6.30 -6.87
CA GLN A 200 11.02 5.29 -5.98
C GLN A 200 9.52 5.51 -5.83
N ALA A 201 8.73 4.50 -6.19
CA ALA A 201 7.27 4.57 -6.13
C ALA A 201 6.75 4.87 -4.71
N VAL A 202 7.38 4.27 -3.68
CA VAL A 202 7.01 4.53 -2.27
C VAL A 202 7.18 6.00 -1.89
N ASN A 203 8.23 6.68 -2.37
CA ASN A 203 8.45 8.09 -2.07
C ASN A 203 7.37 8.96 -2.71
N GLN A 204 7.01 8.70 -3.97
CA GLN A 204 5.91 9.38 -4.68
C GLN A 204 4.56 9.16 -4.00
N ARG A 205 4.27 7.92 -3.60
CA ARG A 205 3.02 7.56 -2.93
C ARG A 205 2.89 8.30 -1.59
N VAL A 206 3.92 8.24 -0.76
CA VAL A 206 3.93 8.90 0.56
C VAL A 206 3.86 10.43 0.41
N TYR A 207 4.52 10.99 -0.60
CA TYR A 207 4.39 12.41 -0.92
C TYR A 207 2.97 12.81 -1.30
N GLY A 208 2.29 12.03 -2.14
CA GLY A 208 0.88 12.25 -2.46
C GLY A 208 -0.02 12.31 -1.22
N TRP A 209 0.18 11.38 -0.28
CA TRP A 209 -0.57 11.38 0.97
C TRP A 209 -0.24 12.56 1.90
N ALA A 210 1.04 12.92 2.00
CA ALA A 210 1.46 14.09 2.75
C ALA A 210 0.82 15.38 2.21
N LEU A 211 0.67 15.49 0.89
CA LEU A 211 0.00 16.61 0.23
C LEU A 211 -1.50 16.62 0.51
N ILE A 212 -2.19 15.48 0.53
CA ILE A 212 -3.61 15.40 0.95
C ILE A 212 -3.77 15.91 2.37
N LEU A 213 -2.95 15.42 3.30
CA LEU A 213 -2.97 15.85 4.70
C LEU A 213 -2.55 17.31 4.89
N SER A 214 -1.88 17.90 3.90
CA SER A 214 -1.50 19.32 3.86
C SER A 214 -2.46 20.18 3.04
N ASN A 215 -3.63 19.65 2.65
CA ASN A 215 -4.65 20.35 1.87
C ASN A 215 -4.15 20.86 0.49
N MET A 216 -3.33 20.04 -0.19
CA MET A 216 -2.78 20.28 -1.54
C MET A 216 -3.19 19.16 -2.52
N PRO A 217 -4.48 19.03 -2.85
CA PRO A 217 -4.99 17.85 -3.56
C PRO A 217 -4.59 17.77 -5.03
N GLU A 218 -4.36 18.90 -5.70
CA GLU A 218 -3.95 18.91 -7.10
C GLU A 218 -2.48 18.45 -7.27
N GLU A 219 -1.62 18.85 -6.35
CA GLU A 219 -0.25 18.34 -6.22
C GLU A 219 -0.28 16.84 -5.90
N ALA A 220 -1.15 16.43 -4.97
CA ALA A 220 -1.28 15.04 -4.56
C ALA A 220 -1.65 14.15 -5.73
N ARG A 221 -2.62 14.56 -6.56
CA ARG A 221 -3.03 13.85 -7.77
C ARG A 221 -1.84 13.54 -8.68
N ARG A 222 -0.99 14.53 -8.96
CA ARG A 222 0.22 14.36 -9.78
C ARG A 222 1.21 13.36 -9.15
N ALA A 223 1.41 13.43 -7.83
CA ALA A 223 2.27 12.50 -7.12
C ALA A 223 1.73 11.06 -7.18
N PHE A 224 0.42 10.87 -7.05
CA PHE A 224 -0.23 9.57 -7.17
C PHE A 224 -0.13 8.97 -8.58
N HIS A 225 -0.34 9.74 -9.65
CA HIS A 225 -0.09 9.24 -11.01
C HIS A 225 1.37 8.82 -11.21
N ASN A 226 2.33 9.59 -10.68
CA ASN A 226 3.74 9.22 -10.74
C ASN A 226 4.02 7.92 -9.98
N ALA A 227 3.46 7.74 -8.78
CA ALA A 227 3.59 6.50 -8.00
C ALA A 227 3.01 5.29 -8.75
N GLY A 228 1.83 5.43 -9.35
CA GLY A 228 1.19 4.38 -10.14
C GLY A 228 1.99 4.01 -11.40
N ARG A 229 2.57 5.01 -12.08
CA ARG A 229 3.43 4.80 -13.26
C ARG A 229 4.74 4.10 -12.89
N LEU A 230 5.37 4.48 -11.78
CA LEU A 230 6.66 3.91 -11.36
C LEU A 230 6.56 2.45 -10.90
N SER A 231 5.43 2.05 -10.31
CA SER A 231 5.20 0.66 -9.88
C SER A 231 3.80 0.22 -10.25
N SER A 232 3.63 -0.13 -11.53
CA SER A 232 2.34 -0.51 -12.11
C SER A 232 2.02 -2.01 -12.02
N ALA A 233 2.99 -2.80 -11.59
CA ALA A 233 2.85 -4.23 -11.32
C ALA A 233 2.63 -4.55 -9.84
N ASP A 234 2.78 -3.56 -8.94
CA ASP A 234 2.54 -3.72 -7.51
C ASP A 234 1.08 -3.36 -7.15
N PRO A 235 0.23 -4.35 -6.86
CA PRO A 235 -1.17 -4.09 -6.53
C PRO A 235 -1.35 -3.33 -5.21
N ALA A 236 -0.43 -3.45 -4.25
CA ALA A 236 -0.51 -2.71 -2.99
C ALA A 236 -0.26 -1.22 -3.20
N ASN A 237 0.75 -0.88 -4.03
CA ASN A 237 0.99 0.50 -4.46
C ASN A 237 -0.23 1.07 -5.19
N LEU A 238 -0.76 0.33 -6.17
CA LEU A 238 -1.92 0.78 -6.95
C LEU A 238 -3.18 0.98 -6.09
N MET A 239 -3.43 0.13 -5.08
CA MET A 239 -4.58 0.35 -4.19
C MET A 239 -4.47 1.63 -3.39
N SER A 240 -3.29 1.94 -2.85
CA SER A 240 -3.06 3.17 -2.11
C SER A 240 -3.09 4.40 -3.03
N VAL A 241 -2.63 4.28 -4.28
CA VAL A 241 -2.77 5.32 -5.31
C VAL A 241 -4.25 5.58 -5.63
N ALA A 242 -5.04 4.51 -5.81
CA ALA A 242 -6.47 4.63 -6.11
C ALA A 242 -7.23 5.37 -5.01
N GLU A 243 -6.97 5.06 -3.74
CA GLU A 243 -7.59 5.76 -2.62
C GLU A 243 -7.17 7.24 -2.56
N GLY A 244 -5.88 7.51 -2.76
CA GLY A 244 -5.36 8.87 -2.84
C GLY A 244 -6.01 9.70 -3.95
N LEU A 245 -6.22 9.10 -5.12
CA LEU A 245 -6.94 9.74 -6.24
C LEU A 245 -8.41 10.02 -5.88
N ALA A 246 -9.08 9.09 -5.20
CA ALA A 246 -10.46 9.30 -4.75
C ALA A 246 -10.56 10.49 -3.77
N PHE A 247 -9.65 10.58 -2.80
CA PHE A 247 -9.60 11.74 -1.90
C PHE A 247 -9.27 13.04 -2.64
N SER A 248 -8.36 12.99 -3.64
CA SER A 248 -8.03 14.13 -4.51
C SER A 248 -9.20 14.57 -5.42
N GLY A 249 -10.27 13.78 -5.51
CA GLY A 249 -11.44 14.06 -6.34
C GLY A 249 -11.40 13.45 -7.75
N ASP A 250 -10.37 12.66 -8.09
CA ASP A 250 -10.27 11.94 -9.36
C ASP A 250 -10.94 10.56 -9.29
N ILE A 251 -12.26 10.57 -9.14
CA ILE A 251 -13.06 9.38 -8.84
C ILE A 251 -12.98 8.34 -9.97
N ASN A 252 -12.99 8.79 -11.23
CA ASN A 252 -12.97 7.89 -12.38
C ASN A 252 -11.65 7.11 -12.45
N GLU A 253 -10.52 7.80 -12.33
CA GLU A 253 -9.23 7.13 -12.36
C GLU A 253 -8.99 6.31 -11.09
N ALA A 254 -9.48 6.74 -9.93
CA ALA A 254 -9.46 5.95 -8.71
C ALA A 254 -10.12 4.59 -8.90
N ARG A 255 -11.32 4.55 -9.51
CA ARG A 255 -12.04 3.30 -9.78
C ARG A 255 -11.29 2.39 -10.74
N VAL A 256 -10.83 2.91 -11.87
CA VAL A 256 -10.07 2.14 -12.86
C VAL A 256 -8.79 1.58 -12.24
N THR A 257 -8.10 2.37 -11.42
CA THR A 257 -6.87 1.95 -10.74
C THR A 257 -7.14 0.89 -9.69
N ALA A 258 -8.22 1.00 -8.93
CA ALA A 258 -8.63 0.00 -7.93
C ALA A 258 -9.03 -1.33 -8.58
N GLU A 259 -9.83 -1.27 -9.65
CA GLU A 259 -10.23 -2.46 -10.42
C GLU A 259 -9.00 -3.18 -10.99
N ARG A 260 -8.05 -2.41 -11.55
CA ARG A 260 -6.77 -2.94 -12.00
C ARG A 260 -6.03 -3.60 -10.83
N ALA A 261 -5.80 -2.90 -9.73
CA ALA A 261 -5.09 -3.44 -8.58
C ALA A 261 -5.73 -4.74 -8.06
N PHE A 262 -7.07 -4.80 -8.01
CA PHE A 262 -7.82 -5.97 -7.58
C PHE A 262 -7.55 -7.19 -8.49
N SER A 263 -7.49 -6.97 -9.81
CA SER A 263 -7.20 -8.04 -10.78
C SER A 263 -5.78 -8.62 -10.66
N LEU A 264 -4.86 -7.88 -10.05
CA LEU A 264 -3.45 -8.27 -9.91
C LEU A 264 -3.18 -9.04 -8.61
N PHE A 265 -4.02 -8.90 -7.58
CA PHE A 265 -3.84 -9.65 -6.34
C PHE A 265 -4.14 -11.13 -6.53
N ALA A 266 -3.23 -12.00 -6.06
CA ALA A 266 -3.55 -13.41 -5.82
C ALA A 266 -4.53 -13.57 -4.63
N PHE A 267 -4.36 -12.72 -3.61
CA PHE A 267 -5.22 -12.60 -2.45
C PHE A 267 -5.19 -11.15 -1.98
N VAL A 268 -6.35 -10.57 -1.69
CA VAL A 268 -6.48 -9.16 -1.29
C VAL A 268 -6.37 -9.03 0.23
N PRO A 269 -5.35 -8.34 0.76
CA PRO A 269 -5.26 -8.02 2.19
C PRO A 269 -6.50 -7.31 2.71
N ARG A 270 -6.94 -7.66 3.93
CA ARG A 270 -8.17 -7.13 4.53
C ARG A 270 -8.19 -5.61 4.67
N VAL A 271 -7.03 -4.98 4.85
CA VAL A 271 -6.90 -3.52 4.97
C VAL A 271 -7.41 -2.79 3.73
N PHE A 272 -7.24 -3.37 2.53
CA PHE A 272 -7.64 -2.70 1.28
C PHE A 272 -9.14 -2.65 1.06
N TYR A 273 -9.94 -3.41 1.82
CA TYR A 273 -11.39 -3.26 1.76
C TYR A 273 -11.87 -1.92 2.35
N GLU A 274 -11.14 -1.34 3.30
CA GLU A 274 -11.40 0.03 3.77
C GLU A 274 -11.10 1.05 2.68
N TYR A 275 -10.01 0.85 1.92
CA TYR A 275 -9.64 1.73 0.81
C TYR A 275 -10.69 1.67 -0.30
N LEU A 276 -11.13 0.46 -0.66
CA LEU A 276 -12.21 0.26 -1.62
C LEU A 276 -13.51 0.92 -1.14
N ALA A 277 -13.85 0.82 0.14
CA ALA A 277 -15.03 1.49 0.67
C ALA A 277 -14.95 3.02 0.52
N ASN A 278 -13.78 3.63 0.79
CA ASN A 278 -13.56 5.06 0.58
C ASN A 278 -13.68 5.46 -0.90
N ILE A 279 -13.17 4.63 -1.82
CA ILE A 279 -13.26 4.84 -3.27
C ILE A 279 -14.72 4.77 -3.75
N PHE A 280 -15.48 3.76 -3.32
CA PHE A 280 -16.90 3.64 -3.67
C PHE A 280 -17.74 4.75 -3.03
N PHE A 281 -17.41 5.15 -1.80
CA PHE A 281 -18.06 6.29 -1.15
C PHE A 281 -17.83 7.59 -1.94
N ALA A 282 -16.60 7.83 -2.41
CA ALA A 282 -16.28 8.97 -3.27
C ALA A 282 -17.05 8.93 -4.59
N ALA A 283 -17.31 7.73 -5.11
CA ALA A 283 -18.13 7.50 -6.30
C ALA A 283 -19.64 7.55 -6.05
N GLU A 284 -20.07 7.86 -4.82
CA GLU A 284 -21.47 7.87 -4.39
C GLU A 284 -22.18 6.51 -4.52
N ASP A 285 -21.42 5.43 -4.69
CA ASP A 285 -21.91 4.05 -4.65
C ASP A 285 -21.88 3.56 -3.21
N TYR A 286 -22.83 4.08 -2.42
CA TYR A 286 -22.89 3.81 -0.98
C TYR A 286 -23.14 2.33 -0.67
N ASP A 287 -23.89 1.61 -1.51
CA ASP A 287 -24.13 0.18 -1.32
C ASP A 287 -22.85 -0.65 -1.50
N SER A 288 -22.05 -0.35 -2.53
CA SER A 288 -20.74 -0.98 -2.69
C SER A 288 -19.80 -0.58 -1.56
N ALA A 289 -19.82 0.68 -1.11
CA ALA A 289 -19.02 1.12 0.03
C ALA A 289 -19.34 0.30 1.31
N ILE A 290 -20.62 0.09 1.62
CA ILE A 290 -21.08 -0.74 2.74
C ILE A 290 -20.59 -2.19 2.59
N LYS A 291 -20.76 -2.78 1.40
CA LYS A 291 -20.33 -4.17 1.14
C LYS A 291 -18.83 -4.35 1.33
N GLN A 292 -18.01 -3.41 0.88
CA GLN A 292 -16.56 -3.52 1.04
C GLN A 292 -16.15 -3.32 2.49
N ILE A 293 -16.65 -2.30 3.18
CA ILE A 293 -16.21 -2.02 4.56
C ILE A 293 -16.55 -3.17 5.53
N GLU A 294 -17.63 -3.91 5.28
CA GLU A 294 -17.99 -5.12 6.03
C GLU A 294 -17.01 -6.28 5.86
N ARG A 295 -16.23 -6.31 4.77
CA ARG A 295 -15.15 -7.28 4.53
C ARG A 295 -13.82 -6.84 5.15
N GLY A 296 -13.72 -5.58 5.56
CA GLY A 296 -12.54 -5.00 6.18
C GLY A 296 -12.23 -5.58 7.56
N ALA A 297 -11.18 -5.06 8.18
CA ALA A 297 -10.82 -5.45 9.55
C ALA A 297 -11.84 -4.95 10.59
N GLY A 298 -12.58 -3.86 10.29
CA GLY A 298 -13.71 -3.39 11.10
C GLY A 298 -13.33 -2.83 12.48
N VAL A 299 -12.05 -2.59 12.75
CA VAL A 299 -11.56 -2.20 14.10
C VAL A 299 -11.39 -0.68 14.25
N GLY A 300 -11.20 0.06 13.16
CA GLY A 300 -10.88 1.48 13.17
C GLY A 300 -12.09 2.42 13.17
N ILE A 301 -11.94 3.59 13.80
CA ILE A 301 -12.93 4.67 13.77
C ILE A 301 -13.13 5.24 12.36
N SER A 302 -12.07 5.27 11.55
CA SER A 302 -12.12 5.66 10.14
C SER A 302 -13.15 4.79 9.39
N GLY A 303 -12.92 3.48 9.34
CA GLY A 303 -13.83 2.52 8.72
C GLY A 303 -15.26 2.54 9.30
N LEU A 304 -15.42 2.71 10.61
CA LEU A 304 -16.74 2.92 11.22
C LEU A 304 -17.44 4.15 10.64
N THR A 305 -16.71 5.26 10.51
CA THR A 305 -17.26 6.53 10.03
C THR A 305 -17.65 6.46 8.55
N THR A 306 -16.82 5.84 7.70
CA THR A 306 -17.18 5.57 6.29
C THR A 306 -18.45 4.71 6.21
N ARG A 307 -18.56 3.66 7.02
CA ARG A 307 -19.75 2.79 7.03
C ARG A 307 -21.01 3.56 7.44
N VAL A 308 -20.94 4.31 8.54
CA VAL A 308 -22.06 5.12 9.04
C VAL A 308 -22.46 6.18 8.03
N ALA A 309 -21.50 6.87 7.41
CA ALA A 309 -21.78 7.83 6.36
C ALA A 309 -22.49 7.20 5.16
N ALA A 310 -22.03 6.03 4.71
CA ALA A 310 -22.66 5.33 3.59
C ALA A 310 -24.09 4.88 3.92
N LEU A 311 -24.35 4.40 5.15
CA LEU A 311 -25.69 4.03 5.60
C LEU A 311 -26.62 5.23 5.67
N VAL A 312 -26.17 6.37 6.22
CA VAL A 312 -26.95 7.60 6.26
C VAL A 312 -27.27 8.10 4.84
N CYS A 313 -26.28 8.13 3.94
CA CYS A 313 -26.48 8.60 2.57
C CYS A 313 -27.35 7.68 1.71
N SER A 314 -27.46 6.40 2.07
CA SER A 314 -28.37 5.43 1.44
C SER A 314 -29.75 5.36 2.11
N GLY A 315 -30.04 6.23 3.09
CA GLY A 315 -31.34 6.28 3.79
C GLY A 315 -31.56 5.17 4.82
N ARG A 316 -30.50 4.45 5.21
CA ARG A 316 -30.51 3.32 6.14
C ARG A 316 -30.06 3.74 7.54
N GLU A 317 -30.62 4.82 8.05
CA GLU A 317 -30.21 5.44 9.33
C GLU A 317 -30.37 4.49 10.52
N GLU A 318 -31.42 3.66 10.55
CA GLU A 318 -31.63 2.66 11.61
C GLU A 318 -30.45 1.66 11.70
N GLU A 319 -29.92 1.23 10.56
CA GLU A 319 -28.76 0.35 10.51
C GLU A 319 -27.46 1.06 10.90
N ALA A 320 -27.35 2.36 10.64
CA ALA A 320 -26.24 3.19 11.10
C ALA A 320 -26.23 3.25 12.64
N ILE A 321 -27.38 3.46 13.26
CA ILE A 321 -27.55 3.46 14.72
C ILE A 321 -27.19 2.10 15.31
N GLN A 322 -27.69 1.00 14.73
CA GLN A 322 -27.35 -0.36 15.18
C GLN A 322 -25.84 -0.64 15.06
N THR A 323 -25.20 -0.15 14.00
CA THR A 323 -23.74 -0.28 13.80
C THR A 323 -22.97 0.44 14.91
N LEU A 324 -23.38 1.65 15.28
CA LEU A 324 -22.78 2.40 16.37
C LEU A 324 -22.98 1.72 17.72
N GLN A 325 -24.20 1.24 18.00
CA GLN A 325 -24.50 0.53 19.24
C GLN A 325 -23.62 -0.72 19.42
N ARG A 326 -23.42 -1.52 18.37
CA ARG A 326 -22.49 -2.66 18.38
C ARG A 326 -21.04 -2.24 18.63
N PHE A 327 -20.64 -1.07 18.14
CA PHE A 327 -19.31 -0.51 18.40
C PHE A 327 -19.15 0.00 19.85
N GLY A 328 -20.24 0.21 20.58
CA GLY A 328 -20.25 0.74 21.95
C GLY A 328 -19.42 -0.06 22.95
N GLU A 329 -19.26 -1.37 22.73
CA GLU A 329 -18.39 -2.24 23.53
C GLU A 329 -16.92 -1.79 23.49
N ASN A 330 -16.48 -1.21 22.37
CA ASN A 330 -15.11 -0.73 22.15
C ASN A 330 -14.94 0.76 22.48
N ARG A 331 -16.03 1.54 22.56
CA ARG A 331 -16.02 2.99 22.79
C ARG A 331 -15.27 3.40 24.06
N ALA A 332 -15.52 2.69 25.17
CA ALA A 332 -14.88 3.02 26.46
C ALA A 332 -13.36 2.76 26.44
N ALA A 333 -12.90 1.74 25.70
CA ALA A 333 -11.47 1.48 25.53
C ALA A 333 -10.81 2.56 24.67
N LEU A 334 -11.47 3.02 23.61
CA LEU A 334 -10.98 4.09 22.74
C LEU A 334 -10.83 5.43 23.48
N LEU A 335 -11.87 5.88 24.19
CA LEU A 335 -11.84 7.18 24.90
C LEU A 335 -10.82 7.22 26.04
N ARG A 336 -10.60 6.09 26.75
CA ARG A 336 -9.57 6.00 27.80
C ARG A 336 -8.16 6.26 27.27
N ASN A 337 -7.91 5.93 26.02
CA ASN A 337 -6.59 6.07 25.39
C ASN A 337 -6.41 7.43 24.70
N SER A 338 -7.35 8.37 24.85
CA SER A 338 -7.29 9.65 24.12
C SER A 338 -7.97 10.83 24.85
N PRO A 339 -7.36 11.34 25.93
CA PRO A 339 -7.95 12.40 26.77
C PRO A 339 -8.01 13.78 26.10
N ALA A 340 -7.13 14.08 25.14
CA ALA A 340 -7.05 15.41 24.51
C ALA A 340 -8.24 15.72 23.57
N LEU A 341 -8.85 14.72 22.94
CA LEU A 341 -9.95 14.91 21.98
C LEU A 341 -11.33 14.94 22.61
N ALA A 342 -11.49 14.45 23.85
CA ALA A 342 -12.69 14.71 24.64
C ALA A 342 -12.95 16.22 24.84
N GLN A 343 -11.94 17.06 24.63
CA GLN A 343 -12.00 18.51 24.81
C GLN A 343 -12.34 19.29 23.52
N ASP A 344 -12.22 18.70 22.32
CA ASP A 344 -12.58 19.35 21.05
C ASP A 344 -13.15 18.38 19.98
N PRO A 345 -14.42 17.95 20.14
CA PRO A 345 -15.11 17.07 19.20
C PRO A 345 -15.24 17.61 17.76
N GLN A 346 -15.32 18.93 17.59
CA GLN A 346 -15.50 19.54 16.27
C GLN A 346 -14.22 19.49 15.43
N SER A 347 -13.05 19.64 16.06
CA SER A 347 -11.76 19.49 15.40
C SER A 347 -11.52 18.07 14.90
N TRP A 348 -11.96 17.05 15.65
CA TRP A 348 -11.90 15.65 15.20
C TRP A 348 -12.60 15.45 13.85
N ARG A 349 -13.86 15.90 13.74
CA ARG A 349 -14.68 15.74 12.54
C ARG A 349 -14.03 16.36 11.29
N LYS A 350 -13.39 17.52 11.44
CA LYS A 350 -12.64 18.16 10.35
C LYS A 350 -11.39 17.36 9.95
N LYS A 351 -10.70 16.76 10.91
CA LYS A 351 -9.44 16.02 10.70
C LYS A 351 -9.62 14.69 10.00
N ILE A 352 -10.76 14.02 10.16
CA ILE A 352 -11.01 12.71 9.55
C ILE A 352 -11.61 12.77 8.13
N ASN A 353 -12.01 13.96 7.67
CA ASN A 353 -12.64 14.13 6.37
C ASN A 353 -11.61 14.61 5.34
N PHE A 354 -11.12 13.68 4.53
CA PHE A 354 -10.08 13.93 3.53
C PHE A 354 -10.64 14.22 2.13
N PHE A 355 -11.94 14.01 1.90
CA PHE A 355 -12.57 14.23 0.60
C PHE A 355 -12.55 15.71 0.20
N GLN A 356 -12.12 15.95 -1.04
CA GLN A 356 -11.98 17.31 -1.60
C GLN A 356 -13.18 17.71 -2.46
N ASN A 357 -13.90 16.74 -3.02
CA ASN A 357 -15.17 17.01 -3.66
C ASN A 357 -16.19 17.49 -2.62
N GLU A 358 -16.77 18.68 -2.81
CA GLU A 358 -17.64 19.34 -1.83
C GLU A 358 -18.86 18.49 -1.46
N LYS A 359 -19.50 17.88 -2.45
CA LYS A 359 -20.68 17.03 -2.22
C LYS A 359 -20.30 15.80 -1.39
N VAL A 360 -19.28 15.06 -1.82
CA VAL A 360 -18.79 13.86 -1.10
C VAL A 360 -18.35 14.24 0.31
N ARG A 361 -17.67 15.38 0.47
CA ARG A 361 -17.24 15.91 1.77
C ARG A 361 -18.45 16.13 2.68
N ASN A 362 -19.50 16.80 2.19
CA ASN A 362 -20.73 17.05 2.94
C ASN A 362 -21.48 15.75 3.27
N ASP A 363 -21.51 14.79 2.35
CA ASP A 363 -22.14 13.49 2.56
C ASP A 363 -21.41 12.68 3.63
N PHE A 364 -20.08 12.65 3.60
CA PHE A 364 -19.27 12.03 4.66
C PHE A 364 -19.51 12.71 6.01
N ASP A 365 -19.60 14.05 6.00
CA ASP A 365 -19.76 14.87 7.18
C ASP A 365 -21.08 14.58 7.92
N LYS A 366 -22.16 14.20 7.23
CA LYS A 366 -23.43 13.77 7.85
C LYS A 366 -23.22 12.54 8.75
N GLY A 367 -22.54 11.52 8.24
CA GLY A 367 -22.21 10.32 9.01
C GLY A 367 -21.23 10.61 10.14
N ALA A 368 -20.19 11.40 9.86
CA ALA A 368 -19.21 11.80 10.86
C ALA A 368 -19.84 12.57 12.03
N ALA A 369 -20.89 13.38 11.78
CA ALA A 369 -21.66 14.03 12.84
C ALA A 369 -22.31 13.02 13.80
N LEU A 370 -22.86 11.94 13.24
CA LEU A 370 -23.52 10.89 14.02
C LEU A 370 -22.49 10.12 14.85
N VAL A 371 -21.34 9.76 14.25
CA VAL A 371 -20.23 9.13 14.97
C VAL A 371 -19.69 10.04 16.08
N GLN A 372 -19.55 11.35 15.81
CA GLN A 372 -19.13 12.33 16.81
C GLN A 372 -20.08 12.32 18.02
N ARG A 373 -21.39 12.46 17.80
CA ARG A 373 -22.40 12.43 18.88
C ARG A 373 -22.33 11.15 19.67
N PHE A 374 -22.23 10.00 18.99
CA PHE A 374 -22.07 8.71 19.64
C PHE A 374 -20.82 8.63 20.52
N LEU A 375 -19.67 9.07 19.99
CA LEU A 375 -18.40 9.01 20.70
C LEU A 375 -18.39 9.93 21.92
N PHE A 376 -18.83 11.18 21.79
CA PHE A 376 -18.63 12.22 22.81
C PHE A 376 -19.86 12.47 23.71
N ASP A 377 -21.09 12.33 23.19
CA ASP A 377 -22.30 12.68 23.94
C ASP A 377 -22.94 11.49 24.67
N GLY A 378 -22.61 10.24 24.28
CA GLY A 378 -23.16 9.04 24.94
C GLY A 378 -23.68 8.00 23.97
N THR A 379 -23.92 6.77 24.43
CA THR A 379 -24.58 5.73 23.62
C THR A 379 -26.08 5.99 23.45
N GLY A 380 -26.68 6.85 24.28
CA GLY A 380 -28.10 7.23 24.22
C GLY A 380 -28.38 8.54 23.48
N SER A 381 -27.37 9.16 22.85
CA SER A 381 -27.51 10.38 22.06
C SER A 381 -27.79 10.13 20.57
N VAL A 382 -27.86 8.86 20.17
CA VAL A 382 -28.01 8.37 18.79
C VAL A 382 -29.12 7.35 18.68
#